data_AF-A0A952WRD2-F1
#
_entry.id   AF-A0A952WRD2-F1
#
_cell.length_a   1.000
_cell.length_b   1.000
_cell.length_c   1.000
_cell.angle_alpha   90.00
_cell.angle_beta   90.00
_cell.angle_gamma   90.00
#
_symmetry.space_group_name_H-M   'P 1'
#
loop_
_entity.id
_entity.type
_entity.pdbx_description
1 polymer ?
#
loop_
_entity_poly.entity_id
_entity_poly.type
_entity_poly.pdbx_seq_one_letter_code
_entity_poly.pdbx_strand_id
1 'polypeptide(L)'
;MERLSRRLILVLAVCVPPILAGCSVSREQRLRDRSVRISDTLSRERQRILESDVASDVRASRLDHFNSLKASLTAVNLALGSVNRLPVHGRDMAYDVIEVAYDTIEWNIPLGPGDRPRPMPDGLADGKLRLTTPP
;
A
#
# COMPACT_ATOMS: atom_id res chain seq x y z
N MET A 1 56.29 -40.16 10.38
CA MET A 1 55.30 -40.18 9.28
C MET A 1 54.01 -40.92 9.66
N GLU A 2 53.46 -40.80 10.87
CA GLU A 2 52.83 -39.59 11.44
C GLU A 2 51.62 -39.09 10.65
N ARG A 3 50.44 -39.59 11.05
CA ARG A 3 49.40 -38.81 11.77
C ARG A 3 48.98 -37.43 11.21
N LEU A 4 49.31 -37.10 9.98
CA LEU A 4 49.00 -35.80 9.35
C LEU A 4 47.75 -35.84 8.44
N SER A 5 47.21 -37.01 8.11
CA SER A 5 46.13 -37.15 7.13
C SER A 5 44.71 -37.12 7.70
N ARG A 6 44.53 -37.03 9.03
CA ARG A 6 43.20 -37.04 9.68
C ARG A 6 42.70 -35.68 10.20
N ARG A 7 43.50 -34.62 10.13
CA ARG A 7 43.12 -33.28 10.62
C ARG A 7 42.63 -32.32 9.53
N LEU A 8 42.66 -32.73 8.26
CA LEU A 8 42.29 -31.87 7.13
C LEU A 8 40.84 -32.03 6.63
N ILE A 9 39.98 -32.74 7.37
CA ILE A 9 38.53 -32.88 7.05
C ILE A 9 37.69 -32.21 8.15
N LEU A 10 38.27 -31.25 8.88
CA LEU A 10 37.60 -30.55 9.98
C LEU A 10 37.62 -29.02 9.82
N VAL A 11 37.77 -28.53 8.59
CA VAL A 11 37.77 -27.08 8.27
C VAL A 11 36.71 -26.71 7.22
N LEU A 12 35.97 -27.67 6.65
CA LEU A 12 34.83 -27.36 5.77
C LEU A 12 33.50 -27.28 6.54
N ALA A 13 33.55 -26.67 7.73
CA ALA A 13 32.39 -26.42 8.58
C ALA A 13 32.23 -24.92 8.88
N VAL A 14 32.57 -24.01 7.95
CA VAL A 14 32.18 -22.58 8.04
C VAL A 14 31.98 -21.99 6.64
N CYS A 15 30.98 -22.49 5.92
CA CYS A 15 30.35 -21.77 4.82
C CYS A 15 28.85 -22.12 4.83
N VAL A 16 28.23 -22.00 6.01
CA VAL A 16 26.79 -21.83 6.06
C VAL A 16 26.55 -20.43 5.51
N PRO A 17 25.89 -20.26 4.35
CA PRO A 17 25.57 -18.94 3.84
C PRO A 17 24.77 -18.21 4.92
N PRO A 18 25.19 -17.00 5.36
CA PRO A 18 24.41 -16.28 6.33
C PRO A 18 23.12 -15.87 5.63
N ILE A 19 22.02 -16.52 6.03
CA ILE A 19 20.76 -15.86 6.30
C ILE A 19 20.34 -14.90 5.19
N LEU A 20 19.73 -15.44 4.12
CA LEU A 20 18.69 -14.73 3.38
C LEU A 20 17.50 -14.50 4.33
N ALA A 21 17.69 -13.71 5.38
CA ALA A 21 16.60 -13.13 6.14
C ALA A 21 16.05 -12.05 5.22
N GLY A 22 15.13 -12.44 4.34
CA GLY A 22 14.29 -11.48 3.65
C GLY A 22 13.65 -10.60 4.72
N CYS A 23 13.94 -9.30 4.70
CA CYS A 23 13.29 -8.35 5.59
C CYS A 23 11.77 -8.49 5.41
N SER A 24 11.08 -9.15 6.35
CA SER A 24 9.63 -9.25 6.32
C SER A 24 9.08 -7.87 6.62
N VAL A 25 8.70 -7.13 5.57
CA VAL A 25 8.07 -5.82 5.72
C VAL A 25 6.75 -6.02 6.44
N SER A 26 6.54 -5.33 7.58
CA SER A 26 5.30 -5.43 8.33
C SER A 26 4.12 -4.95 7.47
N ARG A 27 2.92 -5.48 7.74
CA ARG A 27 1.71 -5.06 7.01
C ARG A 27 1.47 -3.56 7.15
N GLU A 28 1.68 -3.02 8.34
CA GLU A 28 1.62 -1.58 8.61
C GLU A 28 2.58 -0.80 7.71
N GLN A 29 3.84 -1.24 7.59
CA GLN A 29 4.83 -0.57 6.75
C GLN A 29 4.42 -0.60 5.27
N ARG A 30 3.90 -1.73 4.77
CA ARG A 30 3.40 -1.82 3.39
C ARG A 30 2.27 -0.83 3.12
N LEU A 31 1.35 -0.67 4.08
CA LEU A 31 0.24 0.30 4.00
C LEU A 31 0.74 1.75 4.08
N ARG A 32 1.75 2.04 4.90
CA ARG A 32 2.41 3.37 4.94
C ARG A 32 3.08 3.70 3.61
N ASP A 33 3.85 2.77 3.06
CA ASP A 33 4.51 2.95 1.75
C ASP A 33 3.46 3.15 0.65
N ARG A 34 2.32 2.45 0.74
CA ARG A 34 1.20 2.64 -0.18
C ARG A 34 0.57 4.02 -0.08
N SER A 35 0.33 4.53 1.13
CA SER A 35 -0.15 5.90 1.34
C SER A 35 0.75 6.93 0.65
N VAL A 36 2.07 6.78 0.74
CA VAL A 36 3.02 7.69 0.07
C VAL A 36 2.82 7.66 -1.44
N ARG A 37 2.72 6.46 -2.06
CA ARG A 37 2.50 6.33 -3.51
C ARG A 37 1.17 6.95 -3.97
N ILE A 38 0.10 6.78 -3.18
CA ILE A 38 -1.21 7.39 -3.48
C ILE A 38 -1.09 8.92 -3.39
N SER A 39 -0.44 9.45 -2.35
CA SER A 39 -0.20 10.89 -2.19
C SER A 39 0.59 11.49 -3.36
N ASP A 40 1.63 10.80 -3.83
CA ASP A 40 2.41 11.22 -4.99
C ASP A 40 1.57 11.23 -6.26
N THR A 41 0.73 10.22 -6.43
CA THR A 41 -0.17 10.11 -7.59
C THR A 41 -1.21 11.23 -7.59
N LEU A 42 -1.83 11.50 -6.44
CA LEU A 42 -2.74 12.63 -6.26
C LEU A 42 -2.04 13.96 -6.56
N SER A 43 -0.80 14.14 -6.09
CA SER A 43 -0.03 15.37 -6.34
C SER A 43 0.25 15.60 -7.82
N ARG A 44 0.61 14.54 -8.57
CA ARG A 44 0.77 14.58 -10.03
C ARG A 44 -0.54 14.91 -10.73
N GLU A 45 -1.65 14.32 -10.28
CA GLU A 45 -2.96 14.54 -10.89
C GLU A 45 -3.46 15.98 -10.67
N ARG A 46 -3.23 16.56 -9.49
CA ARG A 46 -3.48 17.99 -9.25
C ARG A 46 -2.73 18.85 -10.24
N GLN A 47 -1.43 18.58 -10.44
CA GLN A 47 -0.62 19.35 -11.38
C GLN A 47 -1.17 19.23 -12.81
N ARG A 48 -1.53 18.02 -13.23
CA ARG A 48 -2.17 17.77 -14.53
C ARG A 48 -3.49 18.53 -14.70
N ILE A 49 -4.34 18.56 -13.68
CA ILE A 49 -5.60 19.33 -13.72
C ILE A 49 -5.32 20.83 -13.87
N LEU A 50 -4.32 21.35 -13.16
CA LEU A 50 -3.93 22.76 -13.23
C LEU A 50 -3.37 23.14 -14.60
N GLU A 51 -2.60 22.26 -15.23
CA GLU A 51 -2.00 22.44 -16.56
C GLU A 51 -2.97 22.16 -17.71
N SER A 52 -4.09 21.47 -17.45
CA SER A 52 -5.04 21.11 -18.50
C SER A 52 -5.74 22.32 -19.12
N ASP A 53 -5.98 22.27 -20.43
CA ASP A 53 -6.69 23.32 -21.18
C ASP A 53 -8.21 23.10 -21.19
N VAL A 54 -8.77 22.64 -20.06
CA VAL A 54 -10.22 22.45 -19.91
C VAL A 54 -10.89 23.73 -19.42
N ALA A 55 -12.18 23.86 -19.72
CA ALA A 55 -13.04 24.92 -19.22
C ALA A 55 -12.95 25.07 -17.69
N SER A 56 -13.11 26.29 -17.20
CA SER A 56 -12.85 26.66 -15.80
C SER A 56 -13.76 25.93 -14.80
N ASP A 57 -15.02 25.72 -15.16
CA ASP A 57 -16.03 24.97 -14.41
C ASP A 57 -15.65 23.48 -14.28
N VAL A 58 -15.24 22.86 -15.38
CA VAL A 58 -14.75 21.47 -15.40
C VAL A 58 -13.50 21.32 -14.55
N ARG A 59 -12.57 22.28 -14.64
CA ARG A 59 -11.36 22.30 -13.81
C ARG A 59 -11.70 22.40 -12.33
N ALA A 60 -12.63 23.29 -11.96
CA ALA A 60 -13.07 23.47 -10.59
C ALA A 60 -13.69 22.19 -10.02
N SER A 61 -14.57 21.51 -10.78
CA SER A 61 -15.15 20.23 -10.38
C SER A 61 -14.09 19.14 -10.15
N ARG A 62 -13.07 19.05 -11.03
CA ARG A 62 -11.96 18.10 -10.86
C ARG A 62 -11.12 18.41 -9.63
N LEU A 63 -10.86 19.68 -9.34
CA LEU A 63 -10.14 20.10 -8.14
C LEU A 63 -10.94 19.81 -6.86
N ASP A 64 -12.27 19.95 -6.90
CA ASP A 64 -13.14 19.60 -5.78
C ASP A 64 -13.11 18.11 -5.47
N HIS A 65 -13.27 17.26 -6.50
CA HIS A 65 -13.11 15.80 -6.37
C HIS A 65 -11.72 15.42 -5.84
N PHE A 66 -10.66 16.05 -6.36
CA PHE A 66 -9.30 15.87 -5.84
C PHE A 66 -9.21 16.20 -4.33
N ASN A 67 -9.80 17.31 -3.89
CA ASN A 67 -9.79 17.68 -2.47
C ASN A 67 -10.53 16.66 -1.61
N SER A 68 -11.65 16.12 -2.10
CA SER A 68 -12.40 15.03 -1.44
C SER A 68 -11.55 13.76 -1.28
N LEU A 69 -10.82 13.35 -2.34
CA LEU A 69 -9.90 12.21 -2.27
C LEU A 69 -8.74 12.45 -1.30
N LYS A 70 -8.18 13.65 -1.29
CA LYS A 70 -7.12 14.03 -0.36
C LYS A 70 -7.60 13.97 1.09
N ALA A 71 -8.80 14.50 1.36
CA ALA A 71 -9.40 14.43 2.70
C ALA A 71 -9.63 12.97 3.13
N SER A 72 -10.12 12.13 2.22
CA SER A 72 -10.29 10.69 2.45
C SER A 72 -8.95 10.00 2.76
N LEU A 73 -7.90 10.28 1.99
CA LEU A 73 -6.56 9.76 2.25
C LEU A 73 -6.03 10.19 3.63
N THR A 74 -6.24 11.45 4.01
CA THR A 74 -5.87 11.93 5.35
C THR A 74 -6.61 11.16 6.44
N ALA A 75 -7.93 10.94 6.29
CA ALA A 75 -8.72 10.18 7.25
C ALA A 75 -8.23 8.72 7.39
N VAL A 76 -7.97 8.04 6.27
CA VAL A 76 -7.45 6.67 6.26
C VAL A 76 -6.06 6.59 6.89
N ASN A 77 -5.20 7.58 6.66
CA ASN A 77 -3.86 7.64 7.29
C ASN A 77 -3.93 7.82 8.81
N LEU A 78 -4.88 8.63 9.30
CA LEU A 78 -5.14 8.75 10.73
C LEU A 78 -5.65 7.43 11.32
N ALA A 79 -6.53 6.73 10.60
CA ALA A 79 -7.00 5.41 10.98
C ALA A 79 -5.84 4.41 11.08
N LEU A 80 -4.95 4.36 10.07
CA LEU A 80 -3.74 3.53 10.07
C LEU A 80 -2.84 3.81 11.28
N GLY A 81 -2.60 5.09 11.57
CA GLY A 81 -1.82 5.51 12.75
C GLY A 81 -2.48 5.14 14.08
N SER A 82 -3.77 4.83 14.08
CA SER A 82 -4.53 4.44 15.28
C SER A 82 -4.68 2.93 15.48
N VAL A 83 -4.34 2.10 14.49
CA VAL A 83 -4.56 0.64 14.54
C VAL A 83 -3.91 0.00 15.76
N ASN A 84 -2.72 0.47 16.16
CA ASN A 84 -2.01 -0.07 17.32
C ASN A 84 -2.73 0.19 18.66
N ARG A 85 -3.74 1.07 18.70
CA ARG A 85 -4.61 1.26 19.87
C ARG A 85 -5.74 0.24 19.98
N LEU A 86 -6.00 -0.52 18.91
CA LEU A 86 -7.01 -1.58 18.91
C LEU A 86 -6.49 -2.83 19.63
N PRO A 87 -7.39 -3.65 20.22
CA PRO A 87 -7.06 -5.00 20.68
C PRO A 87 -6.44 -5.81 19.55
N VAL A 88 -5.50 -6.71 19.88
CA VAL A 88 -4.73 -7.49 18.89
C VAL A 88 -5.63 -8.16 17.83
N HIS A 89 -6.72 -8.78 18.26
CA HIS A 89 -7.67 -9.46 17.36
C HIS A 89 -8.40 -8.51 16.38
N GLY A 90 -8.51 -7.22 16.69
CA GLY A 90 -9.15 -6.23 15.82
C GLY A 90 -8.20 -5.58 14.82
N ARG A 91 -6.88 -5.78 14.96
CA ARG A 91 -5.88 -5.10 14.11
C ARG A 91 -5.89 -5.62 12.69
N ASP A 92 -6.01 -6.94 12.52
CA ASP A 92 -6.00 -7.54 11.18
C ASP A 92 -7.20 -7.08 10.35
N MET A 93 -8.39 -7.09 10.96
CA MET A 93 -9.59 -6.53 10.34
C MET A 93 -9.45 -5.03 10.06
N ALA A 94 -8.85 -4.25 10.95
CA ALA A 94 -8.61 -2.83 10.71
C ALA A 94 -7.67 -2.61 9.51
N TYR A 95 -6.62 -3.43 9.38
CA TYR A 95 -5.73 -3.39 8.22
C TYR A 95 -6.45 -3.78 6.92
N ASP A 96 -7.34 -4.78 6.94
CA ASP A 96 -8.18 -5.13 5.78
C ASP A 96 -9.05 -3.95 5.34
N VAL A 97 -9.74 -3.29 6.28
CA VAL A 97 -10.58 -2.13 5.98
C VAL A 97 -9.77 -0.98 5.41
N ILE A 98 -8.59 -0.71 5.99
CA ILE A 98 -7.68 0.34 5.50
C ILE A 98 -7.17 0.02 4.09
N GLU A 99 -6.86 -1.25 3.82
CA GLU A 99 -6.41 -1.70 2.51
C GLU A 99 -7.47 -1.45 1.43
N VAL A 100 -8.73 -1.83 1.71
CA VAL A 100 -9.84 -1.56 0.78
C VAL A 100 -10.12 -0.06 0.65
N ALA A 101 -9.96 0.72 1.71
CA ALA A 101 -10.10 2.16 1.64
C ALA A 101 -9.03 2.79 0.72
N TYR A 102 -7.78 2.34 0.81
CA TYR A 102 -6.73 2.75 -0.14
C TYR A 102 -7.03 2.32 -1.57
N ASP A 103 -7.49 1.09 -1.78
CA ASP A 103 -7.89 0.62 -3.12
C ASP A 103 -9.00 1.49 -3.70
N THR A 104 -9.99 1.85 -2.88
CA THR A 104 -11.12 2.68 -3.29
C THR A 104 -10.65 4.09 -3.65
N ILE A 105 -9.76 4.69 -2.87
CA ILE A 105 -9.18 6.00 -3.20
C ILE A 105 -8.43 5.91 -4.52
N GLU A 106 -7.57 4.91 -4.68
CA GLU A 106 -6.76 4.71 -5.88
C GLU A 106 -7.60 4.48 -7.14
N TRP A 107 -8.71 3.73 -7.00
CA TRP A 107 -9.69 3.49 -8.06
C TRP A 107 -10.43 4.77 -8.48
N ASN A 108 -10.67 5.69 -7.54
CA ASN A 108 -11.36 6.97 -7.79
C ASN A 108 -10.44 8.13 -8.21
N ILE A 109 -9.10 7.96 -8.19
CA ILE A 109 -8.20 8.99 -8.72
C ILE A 109 -8.56 9.23 -10.18
N PRO A 110 -8.92 10.47 -10.56
CA PRO A 110 -9.46 10.74 -11.87
C PRO A 110 -8.51 10.21 -12.95
N LEU A 111 -9.09 9.40 -13.83
CA LEU A 111 -8.49 8.96 -15.07
C LEU A 111 -8.60 10.15 -16.03
N GLY A 112 -7.46 10.60 -16.55
CA GLY A 112 -7.45 11.62 -17.59
C GLY A 112 -8.27 11.15 -18.82
N PRO A 113 -8.69 12.05 -19.70
CA PRO A 113 -9.32 11.64 -20.96
C PRO A 113 -8.37 10.70 -21.73
N GLY A 114 -8.76 9.43 -21.87
CA GLY A 114 -7.96 8.37 -22.50
C GLY A 114 -7.31 7.34 -21.56
N ASP A 115 -7.36 7.56 -20.25
CA ASP A 115 -6.83 6.60 -19.27
C ASP A 115 -7.77 5.37 -19.16
N ARG A 116 -7.19 4.17 -19.15
CA ARG A 116 -7.96 2.92 -19.05
C ARG A 116 -8.66 2.82 -17.69
N PRO A 117 -9.93 2.38 -17.65
CA PRO A 117 -10.62 2.10 -16.39
C PRO A 117 -9.82 1.09 -15.57
N ARG A 118 -9.64 1.37 -14.27
CA ARG A 118 -9.00 0.44 -13.34
C ARG A 118 -10.00 -0.63 -12.92
N PRO A 119 -9.54 -1.88 -12.70
CA PRO A 119 -10.41 -2.93 -12.16
C PRO A 119 -10.95 -2.49 -10.80
N MET A 120 -12.19 -2.88 -10.51
CA MET A 120 -12.81 -2.64 -9.20
C MET A 120 -11.98 -3.37 -8.11
N PRO A 121 -11.79 -2.77 -6.93
CA PRO A 121 -11.09 -3.42 -5.83
C PRO A 121 -11.73 -4.75 -5.42
N ASP A 122 -10.94 -5.82 -5.28
CA ASP A 122 -11.44 -7.16 -4.92
C ASP A 122 -12.14 -7.19 -3.54
N GLY A 123 -11.69 -6.32 -2.63
CA GLY A 123 -12.27 -6.16 -1.30
C GLY A 123 -13.59 -5.39 -1.28
N LEU A 124 -14.06 -4.89 -2.43
CA LEU A 124 -15.32 -4.17 -2.58
C LEU A 124 -16.19 -4.88 -3.62
N ALA A 125 -17.23 -5.60 -3.19
CA ALA A 125 -18.18 -6.26 -4.08
C ALA A 125 -19.62 -5.99 -3.62
N ASP A 126 -20.52 -5.67 -4.55
CA ASP A 126 -21.95 -5.41 -4.28
C ASP A 126 -22.21 -4.35 -3.18
N GLY A 127 -21.33 -3.35 -3.08
CA GLY A 127 -21.41 -2.32 -2.04
C GLY A 127 -21.02 -2.79 -0.62
N LYS A 128 -20.40 -3.97 -0.50
CA LYS A 128 -19.96 -4.56 0.77
C LYS A 128 -18.44 -4.75 0.79
N LEU A 129 -17.87 -4.61 1.99
CA LEU A 129 -16.47 -4.97 2.26
C LEU A 129 -16.35 -6.48 2.40
N ARG A 130 -15.48 -7.08 1.57
CA ARG A 130 -15.06 -8.47 1.69
C ARG A 130 -13.79 -8.51 2.52
N LEU A 131 -13.93 -8.86 3.79
CA LEU A 131 -12.81 -9.03 4.70
C LEU A 131 -12.22 -10.42 4.48
N THR A 132 -10.90 -10.51 4.39
CA THR A 132 -10.22 -11.81 4.37
C THR A 132 -10.37 -12.43 5.74
N THR A 133 -11.35 -13.33 5.88
CA THR A 133 -11.52 -14.08 7.13
C THR A 133 -10.37 -15.09 7.18
N PRO A 134 -9.53 -15.12 8.24
CA PRO A 134 -8.55 -16.19 8.38
C PRO A 134 -9.30 -17.52 8.54
N PRO A 135 -8.75 -18.64 8.02
CA PRO A 135 -9.33 -19.97 8.19
C PRO A 135 -9.36 -20.41 9.66
#